data_AF-A0A0Q1C827-F1
#
_entry.id   AF-A0A0Q1C827-F1
#
_cell.length_a   1.000
_cell.length_b   1.000
_cell.length_c   1.000
_cell.angle_alpha   90.00
_cell.angle_beta   90.00
_cell.angle_gamma   90.00
#
_symmetry.space_group_name_H-M   'P 1'
#
loop_
_entity.id
_entity.type
_entity.pdbx_description
1 polymer ?
#
loop_
_entity_poly.entity_id
_entity_poly.type
_entity_poly.pdbx_seq_one_letter_code
_entity_poly.pdbx_strand_id
1 'polypeptide(L)'
;MNYFVATFLLINVFAYSQKTVYLEAYEYSRDKKAQQFISEVDFEVLSNHETLVDSTWWGSTYSFKTSEKEVNIHYKNVYGQALDTVIEIRTNNQKIGIWIDKFQDYELETFLQKSIEEKLPWQLKEKIYSEFTIYDTKIEVFESDGSYYLNYSFERQWLKKPTNISNFKVKLKEENLVIINHFEKLIRTNYIGDPRLFSGYNYTLTVGDKTLKFENTNTLGINISSLMKRLDID
;
A
#
# COMPACT_ATOMS: atom_id res chain seq x y z
N MET A 1 -46.27 -55.66 3.76
CA MET A 1 -46.60 -54.27 4.13
C MET A 1 -45.32 -53.63 4.61
N ASN A 2 -44.80 -52.69 3.83
CA ASN A 2 -43.51 -52.05 4.01
C ASN A 2 -43.52 -51.14 5.24
N TYR A 3 -42.55 -51.31 6.13
CA TYR A 3 -42.05 -50.17 6.89
C TYR A 3 -40.66 -49.86 6.36
N PHE A 4 -40.67 -48.93 5.41
CA PHE A 4 -39.52 -48.19 4.93
C PHE A 4 -38.70 -47.70 6.13
N VAL A 5 -37.50 -48.25 6.26
CA VAL A 5 -36.23 -47.52 6.41
C VAL A 5 -36.44 -46.03 6.72
N ALA A 6 -36.59 -45.70 7.98
CA ALA A 6 -36.16 -44.40 8.50
C ALA A 6 -34.79 -44.63 9.14
N THR A 7 -33.82 -45.02 8.31
CA THR A 7 -32.43 -44.61 8.54
C THR A 7 -32.47 -43.10 8.47
N PHE A 8 -32.88 -42.45 9.56
CA PHE A 8 -32.44 -41.10 9.84
C PHE A 8 -30.93 -41.26 9.96
N LEU A 9 -30.29 -41.11 8.80
CA LEU A 9 -29.01 -40.49 8.65
C LEU A 9 -29.05 -39.28 9.58
N LEU A 10 -28.69 -39.52 10.85
CA LEU A 10 -27.76 -38.67 11.56
C LEU A 10 -26.50 -38.63 10.67
N ILE A 11 -26.62 -37.95 9.53
CA ILE A 11 -25.65 -36.95 9.13
C ILE A 11 -25.68 -36.00 10.32
N ASN A 12 -25.03 -36.42 11.41
CA ASN A 12 -24.35 -35.52 12.30
C ASN A 12 -23.50 -34.70 11.33
N VAL A 13 -24.05 -33.57 10.90
CA VAL A 13 -23.65 -32.26 11.38
C VAL A 13 -22.38 -32.31 12.26
N PHE A 14 -21.32 -32.96 11.78
CA PHE A 14 -20.06 -32.27 11.64
C PHE A 14 -20.32 -31.23 10.54
N ALA A 15 -21.17 -30.25 10.84
CA ALA A 15 -20.88 -28.90 10.42
C ALA A 15 -19.56 -28.63 11.10
N TYR A 16 -18.47 -29.05 10.44
CA TYR A 16 -17.15 -28.53 10.66
C TYR A 16 -17.38 -27.04 10.66
N SER A 17 -17.44 -26.44 11.85
CA SER A 17 -17.92 -25.08 11.97
C SER A 17 -16.90 -24.25 11.25
N GLN A 18 -17.29 -23.76 10.07
CA GLN A 18 -16.44 -22.88 9.30
C GLN A 18 -16.22 -21.65 10.18
N LYS A 19 -14.97 -21.44 10.56
CA LYS A 19 -14.54 -20.27 11.31
C LYS A 19 -14.15 -19.21 10.30
N THR A 20 -14.68 -18.00 10.49
CA THR A 20 -14.23 -16.83 9.76
C THR A 20 -12.94 -16.31 10.39
N VAL A 21 -11.96 -15.99 9.56
CA VAL A 21 -10.66 -15.45 9.96
C VAL A 21 -10.42 -14.16 9.18
N TYR A 22 -9.86 -13.17 9.87
CA TYR A 22 -9.47 -11.88 9.31
C TYR A 22 -7.95 -11.71 9.47
N LEU A 23 -7.25 -11.52 8.37
CA LEU A 23 -5.82 -11.20 8.35
C LEU A 23 -5.63 -9.70 8.20
N GLU A 24 -4.78 -9.16 9.07
CA GLU A 24 -4.41 -7.75 9.10
C GLU A 24 -2.87 -7.67 9.14
N ALA A 25 -2.26 -6.84 8.31
CA ALA A 25 -0.82 -6.62 8.34
C ALA A 25 -0.48 -5.39 9.21
N TYR A 26 0.47 -5.57 10.12
CA TYR A 26 0.93 -4.54 11.04
C TYR A 26 2.45 -4.30 10.92
N GLU A 27 2.86 -3.03 10.92
CA GLU A 27 4.25 -2.64 11.04
C GLU A 27 4.79 -2.96 12.44
N TYR A 28 5.94 -3.64 12.48
CA TYR A 28 6.79 -3.74 13.66
C TYR A 28 8.00 -2.82 13.50
N SER A 29 8.07 -1.77 14.32
CA SER A 29 9.27 -0.94 14.48
C SER A 29 9.86 -1.23 15.85
N ARG A 30 11.10 -1.71 15.91
CA ARG A 30 11.81 -1.98 17.18
C ARG A 30 11.88 -0.74 18.09
N ASP A 31 11.76 0.46 17.53
CA ASP A 31 11.90 1.75 18.23
C ASP A 31 10.59 2.51 18.48
N LYS A 32 9.43 2.02 17.99
CA LYS A 32 8.13 2.72 18.18
C LYS A 32 7.03 1.79 18.68
N LYS A 33 6.32 2.22 19.72
CA LYS A 33 5.13 1.57 20.30
C LYS A 33 3.86 1.67 19.44
N ALA A 34 3.95 2.13 18.19
CA ALA A 34 2.80 2.41 17.34
C ALA A 34 2.65 1.31 16.28
N GLN A 35 1.52 0.60 16.33
CA GLN A 35 1.07 -0.34 15.31
C GLN A 35 0.56 0.46 14.11
N GLN A 36 1.18 0.29 12.94
CA GLN A 36 0.71 0.91 11.70
C GLN A 36 0.11 -0.16 10.80
N PHE A 37 -1.06 0.07 10.23
CA PHE A 37 -1.69 -0.85 9.28
C PHE A 37 -0.99 -0.78 7.92
N ILE A 38 -0.72 -1.91 7.27
CA ILE A 38 -0.07 -1.97 5.96
C ILE A 38 -1.08 -2.45 4.91
N SER A 39 -1.35 -1.62 3.89
CA SER A 39 -2.41 -1.88 2.90
C SER A 39 -1.99 -2.65 1.65
N GLU A 40 -0.69 -2.87 1.42
CA GLU A 40 -0.19 -3.54 0.19
C GLU A 40 0.41 -4.93 0.48
N VAL A 41 -0.16 -5.64 1.45
CA VAL A 41 0.22 -7.04 1.71
C VAL A 41 -0.75 -7.96 0.99
N ASP A 42 -0.23 -8.71 0.03
CA ASP A 42 -0.97 -9.77 -0.63
C ASP A 42 -0.92 -11.02 0.25
N PHE A 43 -2.09 -11.49 0.66
CA PHE A 43 -2.24 -12.74 1.39
C PHE A 43 -2.69 -13.85 0.44
N GLU A 44 -2.00 -14.98 0.50
CA GLU A 44 -2.38 -16.22 -0.17
C GLU A 44 -2.54 -17.31 0.90
N VAL A 45 -3.77 -17.79 1.07
CA VAL A 45 -4.03 -18.92 1.96
C VAL A 45 -3.77 -20.20 1.17
N LEU A 46 -2.74 -20.96 1.58
CA LEU A 46 -2.34 -22.21 0.93
C LEU A 46 -3.14 -23.43 1.42
N SER A 47 -3.86 -23.26 2.53
CA SER A 47 -4.72 -24.26 3.17
C SER A 47 -6.13 -24.28 2.59
N ASN A 48 -6.96 -25.31 2.88
CA ASN A 48 -8.34 -25.32 2.37
C ASN A 48 -9.17 -24.20 3.02
N HIS A 49 -9.70 -23.33 2.18
CA HIS A 49 -10.46 -22.17 2.61
C HIS A 49 -11.48 -21.75 1.56
N GLU A 50 -12.40 -20.90 1.96
CA GLU A 50 -13.32 -20.15 1.11
C GLU A 50 -13.03 -18.66 1.34
N THR A 51 -12.47 -17.97 0.34
CA THR A 51 -12.23 -16.52 0.42
C THR A 51 -13.56 -15.76 0.53
N LEU A 52 -13.64 -14.84 1.48
CA LEU A 52 -14.77 -13.93 1.60
C LEU A 52 -14.39 -12.59 0.99
N VAL A 53 -15.24 -12.12 0.05
CA VAL A 53 -15.17 -10.86 -0.72
C VAL A 53 -14.00 -9.94 -0.33
N ASP A 54 -13.08 -9.78 -1.28
CA ASP A 54 -11.80 -9.05 -1.20
C ASP A 54 -11.96 -7.51 -1.20
N SER A 55 -12.99 -6.97 -0.54
CA SER A 55 -13.27 -5.55 -0.62
C SER A 55 -13.74 -4.97 0.70
N THR A 56 -12.82 -4.38 1.44
CA THR A 56 -13.13 -3.18 2.18
C THR A 56 -12.32 -2.03 1.61
N TRP A 57 -13.03 -0.94 1.31
CA TRP A 57 -12.55 0.40 0.93
C TRP A 57 -11.69 1.08 2.04
N TRP A 58 -11.19 0.26 2.96
CA TRP A 58 -10.56 0.51 4.24
C TRP A 58 -9.57 -0.63 4.40
N GLY A 59 -8.26 -0.32 4.40
CA GLY A 59 -7.14 -1.24 4.68
C GLY A 59 -7.38 -2.74 4.46
N SER A 60 -6.78 -3.29 3.40
CA SER A 60 -6.72 -4.71 3.00
C SER A 60 -6.88 -5.73 4.14
N THR A 61 -8.12 -6.01 4.53
CA THR A 61 -8.44 -7.05 5.51
C THR A 61 -8.77 -8.30 4.69
N TYR A 62 -7.78 -9.15 4.43
CA TYR A 62 -8.04 -10.40 3.74
C TYR A 62 -8.84 -11.31 4.67
N SER A 63 -9.99 -11.80 4.20
CA SER A 63 -10.88 -12.61 5.03
C SER A 63 -11.24 -13.92 4.34
N PHE A 64 -11.30 -14.98 5.13
CA PHE A 64 -11.60 -16.31 4.62
C PHE A 64 -12.33 -17.14 5.68
N LYS A 65 -13.06 -18.16 5.22
CA LYS A 65 -13.59 -19.22 6.07
C LYS A 65 -12.74 -20.45 5.94
N THR A 66 -12.51 -21.13 7.06
CA THR A 66 -11.88 -22.45 7.06
C THR A 66 -12.48 -23.33 8.14
N SER A 67 -12.39 -24.64 7.94
CA SER A 67 -12.64 -25.63 8.99
C SER A 67 -11.34 -26.18 9.60
N GLU A 68 -10.19 -25.78 9.04
CA GLU A 68 -8.89 -26.23 9.49
C GLU A 68 -8.54 -25.59 10.84
N LYS A 69 -7.82 -26.34 11.68
CA LYS A 69 -7.30 -25.86 12.96
C LYS A 69 -6.02 -25.04 12.79
N GLU A 70 -5.28 -25.31 11.72
CA GLU A 70 -4.05 -24.63 11.35
C GLU A 70 -4.16 -24.27 9.88
N VAL A 71 -3.73 -23.06 9.52
CA VAL A 71 -3.82 -22.55 8.16
C VAL A 71 -2.44 -22.08 7.75
N ASN A 72 -1.97 -22.59 6.61
CA ASN A 72 -0.75 -22.09 5.98
C ASN A 72 -1.06 -20.81 5.21
N ILE A 73 -0.37 -19.75 5.56
CA ILE A 73 -0.45 -18.45 4.90
C ILE A 73 0.89 -18.17 4.26
N HIS A 74 0.86 -17.98 2.95
CA HIS A 74 1.90 -17.25 2.24
C HIS A 74 1.48 -15.79 2.22
N TYR A 75 2.38 -14.88 2.59
CA TYR A 75 2.13 -13.47 2.32
C TYR A 75 3.33 -12.84 1.67
N LYS A 76 3.04 -11.90 0.78
CA LYS A 76 4.02 -11.09 0.10
C LYS A 76 3.88 -9.66 0.61
N ASN A 77 4.92 -9.10 1.22
CA ASN A 77 4.89 -7.71 1.63
C ASN A 77 4.86 -6.76 0.42
N VAL A 78 4.64 -5.47 0.67
CA VAL A 78 4.58 -4.41 -0.36
C VAL A 78 5.85 -4.30 -1.23
N TYR A 79 6.93 -4.95 -0.80
CA TYR A 79 8.24 -4.95 -1.43
C TYR A 79 8.58 -6.29 -2.09
N GLY A 80 7.68 -7.27 -2.05
CA GLY A 80 7.78 -8.53 -2.76
C GLY A 80 8.45 -9.68 -2.01
N GLN A 81 8.76 -9.50 -0.73
CA GLN A 81 9.28 -10.56 0.12
C GLN A 81 8.16 -11.49 0.54
N ALA A 82 8.38 -12.78 0.33
CA ALA A 82 7.46 -13.85 0.71
C ALA A 82 7.83 -14.42 2.08
N LEU A 83 6.85 -14.60 2.95
CA LEU A 83 7.01 -15.36 4.19
C LEU A 83 5.86 -16.36 4.34
N ASP A 84 6.23 -17.62 4.51
CA ASP A 84 5.30 -18.68 4.86
C ASP A 84 5.15 -18.73 6.38
N THR A 85 3.91 -18.69 6.86
CA THR A 85 3.59 -18.81 8.27
C THR A 85 2.42 -19.76 8.50
N VAL A 86 2.42 -20.44 9.64
CA VAL A 86 1.35 -21.33 10.06
C VAL A 86 0.59 -20.65 11.19
N ILE A 87 -0.72 -20.55 11.02
CA ILE A 87 -1.59 -19.84 11.95
C ILE A 87 -2.61 -20.78 12.57
N GLU A 88 -2.67 -20.80 13.90
CA GLU A 88 -3.65 -21.59 14.63
C GLU A 88 -5.01 -20.87 14.74
N ILE A 89 -6.08 -21.53 14.31
CA ILE A 89 -7.46 -21.02 14.32
C ILE A 89 -8.19 -21.53 15.57
N ARG A 90 -8.20 -20.68 16.59
CA ARG A 90 -8.75 -20.97 17.91
C ARG A 90 -10.24 -20.63 17.98
N THR A 91 -10.65 -19.47 17.47
CA THR A 91 -12.02 -18.95 17.63
C THR A 91 -12.67 -18.58 16.29
N ASN A 92 -14.00 -18.53 16.25
CA ASN A 92 -14.72 -17.92 15.12
C ASN A 92 -14.51 -16.39 15.15
N ASN A 93 -14.49 -15.74 13.98
CA ASN A 93 -14.18 -14.32 13.80
C ASN A 93 -12.82 -13.90 14.38
N GLN A 94 -11.81 -14.79 14.29
CA GLN A 94 -10.47 -14.51 14.81
C GLN A 94 -9.78 -13.45 13.93
N LYS A 95 -9.30 -12.38 14.56
CA LYS A 95 -8.44 -11.37 13.92
C LYS A 95 -6.98 -11.71 14.19
N ILE A 96 -6.16 -11.71 13.15
CA ILE A 96 -4.78 -12.15 13.23
C ILE A 96 -3.90 -11.07 12.61
N GLY A 97 -3.10 -10.45 13.47
CA GLY A 97 -2.12 -9.46 13.08
C GLY A 97 -0.80 -10.12 12.69
N ILE A 98 -0.38 -9.94 11.44
CA ILE A 98 0.94 -10.35 10.96
C ILE A 98 1.89 -9.16 11.10
N TRP A 99 2.93 -9.34 11.91
CA TRP A 99 3.94 -8.31 12.17
C TRP A 99 5.03 -8.34 11.11
N ILE A 100 5.26 -7.21 10.46
CA ILE A 100 6.26 -7.05 9.39
C ILE A 100 7.35 -6.10 9.88
N ASP A 101 8.60 -6.57 9.97
CA ASP A 101 9.75 -5.75 10.37
C ASP A 101 10.21 -4.88 9.19
N LYS A 102 9.96 -3.58 9.29
CA LYS A 102 10.29 -2.55 8.28
C LYS A 102 11.79 -2.40 8.02
N PHE A 103 12.66 -2.91 8.90
CA PHE A 103 14.10 -2.65 8.84
C PHE A 103 14.91 -3.72 8.10
N GLN A 104 14.33 -4.87 7.77
CA GLN A 104 14.97 -5.83 6.85
C GLN A 104 14.70 -5.51 5.36
N ASP A 105 13.86 -4.50 5.07
CA ASP A 105 13.38 -4.12 3.73
C ASP A 105 14.18 -2.97 3.05
N TYR A 106 15.24 -2.44 3.68
CA TYR A 106 15.99 -1.31 3.10
C TYR A 106 16.88 -1.68 1.88
N GLU A 107 17.07 -2.98 1.61
CA GLU A 107 17.96 -3.51 0.56
C GLU A 107 17.30 -3.68 -0.82
N LEU A 108 15.98 -3.45 -0.96
CA LEU A 108 15.27 -3.60 -2.24
C LEU A 108 15.34 -2.35 -3.12
N GLU A 109 15.39 -2.62 -4.43
CA GLU A 109 15.49 -1.63 -5.51
C GLU A 109 14.21 -0.77 -5.62
N THR A 110 14.36 0.55 -5.60
CA THR A 110 13.26 1.51 -5.77
C THR A 110 12.88 1.72 -7.23
N PHE A 111 11.71 2.30 -7.49
CA PHE A 111 11.35 2.70 -8.85
C PHE A 111 12.33 3.74 -9.39
N LEU A 112 12.90 4.60 -8.53
CA LEU A 112 13.96 5.53 -8.94
C LEU A 112 15.25 4.79 -9.32
N GLN A 113 15.67 3.78 -8.56
CA GLN A 113 16.84 2.96 -8.92
C GLN A 113 16.62 2.26 -10.26
N LYS A 114 15.46 1.62 -10.46
CA LYS A 114 15.07 1.02 -11.73
C LYS A 114 15.03 2.02 -12.89
N SER A 115 14.53 3.22 -12.62
CA SER A 115 14.50 4.33 -13.58
C SER A 115 15.91 4.73 -14.03
N ILE A 116 16.86 4.80 -13.10
CA ILE A 116 18.26 5.11 -13.37
C ILE A 116 18.93 3.99 -14.19
N GLU A 117 18.74 2.73 -13.79
CA GLU A 117 19.36 1.57 -14.44
C GLU A 117 18.82 1.33 -15.85
N GLU A 118 17.50 1.42 -16.03
CA GLU A 118 16.82 1.15 -17.31
C GLU A 118 16.61 2.41 -18.16
N LYS A 119 17.06 3.58 -17.69
CA LYS A 119 16.87 4.89 -18.34
C LYS A 119 15.42 5.23 -18.64
N LEU A 120 14.52 4.85 -17.73
CA LEU A 120 13.09 5.10 -17.84
C LEU A 120 12.70 6.35 -17.05
N PRO A 121 11.67 7.11 -17.46
CA PRO A 121 11.14 8.18 -16.64
C PRO A 121 10.54 7.64 -15.35
N TRP A 122 10.95 8.19 -14.21
CA TRP A 122 10.30 8.03 -12.92
C TRP A 122 9.29 9.16 -12.73
N GLN A 123 8.05 8.86 -12.37
CA GLN A 123 7.01 9.87 -12.16
C GLN A 123 6.33 9.66 -10.83
N LEU A 124 6.12 10.76 -10.09
CA LEU A 124 5.25 10.79 -8.93
C LEU A 124 4.20 11.88 -9.12
N LYS A 125 2.94 11.47 -9.04
CA LYS A 125 1.79 12.37 -8.95
C LYS A 125 1.28 12.39 -7.53
N GLU A 126 0.88 13.56 -7.06
CA GLU A 126 0.25 13.82 -5.78
C GLU A 126 -1.03 14.63 -6.02
N LYS A 127 -2.16 14.08 -5.61
CA LYS A 127 -3.47 14.71 -5.74
C LYS A 127 -4.11 14.92 -4.38
N ILE A 128 -4.47 16.17 -4.08
CA ILE A 128 -5.07 16.56 -2.81
C ILE A 128 -6.47 17.08 -3.09
N TYR A 129 -7.44 16.49 -2.41
CA TYR A 129 -8.82 16.95 -2.43
C TYR A 129 -9.09 17.82 -1.21
N SER A 130 -9.57 19.03 -1.46
CA SER A 130 -10.11 19.96 -0.47
C SER A 130 -11.55 20.27 -0.87
N GLU A 131 -12.37 20.70 0.10
CA GLU A 131 -13.82 20.91 -0.02
C GLU A 131 -14.26 21.62 -1.30
N PHE A 132 -13.44 22.56 -1.82
CA PHE A 132 -13.72 23.27 -3.07
C PHE A 132 -12.51 23.41 -4.01
N THR A 133 -11.43 22.66 -3.77
CA THR A 133 -10.19 22.77 -4.53
C THR A 133 -9.54 21.42 -4.72
N ILE A 134 -9.09 21.16 -5.94
CA ILE A 134 -8.22 20.02 -6.26
C ILE A 134 -6.83 20.58 -6.53
N TYR A 135 -5.84 20.03 -5.85
CA TYR A 135 -4.43 20.26 -6.17
C TYR A 135 -3.88 19.00 -6.82
N ASP A 136 -3.25 19.14 -7.98
CA ASP A 136 -2.63 18.06 -8.73
C ASP A 136 -1.18 18.45 -9.00
N THR A 137 -0.25 17.82 -8.29
CA THR A 137 1.18 18.05 -8.43
C THR A 137 1.80 16.82 -9.06
N LYS A 138 2.64 17.00 -10.07
CA LYS A 138 3.44 15.93 -10.67
C LYS A 138 4.90 16.35 -10.69
N ILE A 139 5.76 15.41 -10.29
CA ILE A 139 7.19 15.45 -10.58
C ILE A 139 7.56 14.28 -11.48
N GLU A 140 8.53 14.52 -12.36
CA GLU A 140 9.08 13.52 -13.25
C GLU A 140 10.60 13.66 -13.29
N VAL A 141 11.30 12.56 -13.05
CA VAL A 141 12.77 12.47 -13.14
C VAL A 141 13.12 11.63 -14.35
N PHE A 142 14.03 12.15 -15.18
CA PHE A 142 14.48 11.48 -16.39
C PHE A 142 15.93 11.86 -16.72
N GLU A 143 16.61 10.98 -17.44
CA GLU A 143 17.94 11.23 -17.99
C GLU A 143 17.85 11.92 -19.36
N SER A 144 18.68 12.93 -19.60
CA SER A 144 18.91 13.55 -20.91
C SER A 144 20.37 13.96 -21.00
N ASP A 145 21.05 13.60 -22.09
CA ASP A 145 22.45 14.00 -22.35
C ASP A 145 23.42 13.66 -21.20
N GLY A 146 23.21 12.49 -20.55
CA GLY A 146 24.02 12.03 -19.41
C GLY A 146 23.81 12.83 -18.11
N SER A 147 22.76 13.64 -18.02
CA SER A 147 22.36 14.37 -16.82
C SER A 147 20.91 14.06 -16.43
N TYR A 148 20.61 14.09 -15.13
CA TYR A 148 19.24 13.94 -14.65
C TYR A 148 18.53 15.28 -14.51
N TYR A 149 17.25 15.30 -14.85
CA TYR A 149 16.39 16.47 -14.75
C TYR A 149 15.11 16.13 -14.01
N LEU A 150 14.58 17.11 -13.27
CA LEU A 150 13.26 17.07 -12.67
C LEU A 150 12.34 18.05 -13.41
N ASN A 151 11.26 17.53 -13.98
CA ASN A 151 10.13 18.33 -14.44
C ASN A 151 9.11 18.40 -13.30
N TYR A 152 8.70 19.60 -12.94
CA TYR A 152 7.64 19.87 -11.99
C TYR A 152 6.44 20.46 -12.73
N SER A 153 5.25 19.98 -12.40
CA SER A 153 3.99 20.59 -12.80
C SER A 153 3.03 20.62 -11.63
N PHE A 154 2.36 21.75 -11.44
CA PHE A 154 1.35 21.95 -10.41
C PHE A 154 0.12 22.58 -11.01
N GLU A 155 -1.02 21.99 -10.71
CA GLU A 155 -2.33 22.46 -11.11
C GLU A 155 -3.21 22.66 -9.87
N ARG A 156 -3.81 23.84 -9.75
CA ARG A 156 -4.82 24.13 -8.74
C ARG A 156 -6.14 24.47 -9.41
N GLN A 157 -7.12 23.61 -9.25
CA GLN A 157 -8.47 23.77 -9.77
C GLN A 157 -9.42 24.16 -8.64
N TRP A 158 -10.06 25.32 -8.78
CA TRP A 158 -11.16 25.74 -7.91
C TRP A 158 -12.48 25.48 -8.61
N LEU A 159 -13.51 25.05 -7.87
CA LEU A 159 -14.86 25.01 -8.39
C LEU A 159 -15.26 26.43 -8.86
N LYS A 160 -15.35 26.62 -10.19
CA LYS A 160 -15.77 27.84 -10.89
C LYS A 160 -14.74 28.99 -11.00
N LYS A 161 -13.44 28.75 -10.85
CA LYS A 161 -12.39 29.76 -11.17
C LYS A 161 -11.35 29.22 -12.16
N PRO A 162 -10.59 30.10 -12.84
CA PRO A 162 -9.49 29.67 -13.71
C PRO A 162 -8.50 28.79 -12.95
N THR A 163 -8.01 27.77 -13.65
CA THR A 163 -6.96 26.88 -13.16
C THR A 163 -5.64 27.64 -13.07
N ASN A 164 -4.95 27.55 -11.93
CA ASN A 164 -3.57 28.02 -11.82
C ASN A 164 -2.63 26.86 -12.16
N ILE A 165 -1.72 27.09 -13.11
CA ILE A 165 -0.74 26.10 -13.57
C ILE A 165 0.66 26.68 -13.37
N SER A 166 1.57 25.90 -12.76
CA SER A 166 2.99 26.21 -12.67
C SER A 166 3.78 25.03 -13.20
N ASN A 167 4.75 25.28 -14.09
CA ASN A 167 5.62 24.24 -14.65
C ASN A 167 7.06 24.76 -14.70
N PHE A 168 8.02 23.91 -14.33
CA PHE A 168 9.44 24.20 -14.54
C PHE A 168 10.24 22.92 -14.71
N LYS A 169 11.48 23.08 -15.20
CA LYS A 169 12.47 22.02 -15.35
C LYS A 169 13.76 22.45 -14.67
N VAL A 170 14.34 21.57 -13.85
CA VAL A 170 15.60 21.82 -13.17
C VAL A 170 16.55 20.65 -13.36
N LYS A 171 17.85 20.94 -13.49
CA LYS A 171 18.89 19.91 -13.52
C LYS A 171 19.16 19.43 -12.11
N LEU A 172 19.14 18.11 -11.90
CA LEU A 172 19.43 17.50 -10.61
C LEU A 172 20.93 17.28 -10.41
N LYS A 173 21.37 17.42 -9.17
CA LYS A 173 22.67 16.94 -8.70
C LYS A 173 22.53 15.48 -8.22
N GLU A 174 23.64 14.76 -8.09
CA GLU A 174 23.61 13.36 -7.66
C GLU A 174 22.98 13.18 -6.27
N GLU A 175 23.26 14.10 -5.33
CA GLU A 175 22.67 14.06 -3.99
C GLU A 175 21.13 14.23 -4.01
N ASN A 176 20.58 14.91 -5.03
CA ASN A 176 19.14 15.05 -5.17
C ASN A 176 18.48 13.69 -5.45
N LEU A 177 19.14 12.81 -6.21
CA LEU A 177 18.62 11.46 -6.48
C LEU A 177 18.53 10.64 -5.19
N VAL A 178 19.49 10.79 -4.28
CA VAL A 178 19.46 10.12 -2.96
C VAL A 178 18.28 10.61 -2.13
N ILE A 179 18.00 11.92 -2.15
CA ILE A 179 16.86 12.52 -1.44
C ILE A 179 15.53 12.02 -2.03
N ILE A 180 15.40 11.98 -3.36
CA ILE A 180 14.19 11.49 -4.03
C ILE A 180 14.01 9.99 -3.74
N ASN A 181 15.09 9.20 -3.77
CA ASN A 181 15.07 7.78 -3.43
C ASN A 181 14.54 7.56 -2.00
N HIS A 182 15.06 8.34 -1.05
CA HIS A 182 14.60 8.29 0.34
C HIS A 182 13.13 8.71 0.47
N PHE A 183 12.72 9.74 -0.28
CA PHE A 183 11.32 10.18 -0.29
C PHE A 183 10.38 9.11 -0.85
N GLU A 184 10.76 8.40 -1.92
CA GLU A 184 10.00 7.25 -2.44
C GLU A 184 9.82 6.18 -1.36
N LYS A 185 10.89 5.82 -0.65
CA LYS A 185 10.82 4.87 0.47
C LYS A 185 9.90 5.38 1.57
N LEU A 186 9.93 6.67 1.89
CA LEU A 186 9.04 7.27 2.90
C LEU A 186 7.57 7.19 2.48
N ILE A 187 7.21 7.56 1.26
CA ILE A 187 5.80 7.56 0.83
C ILE A 187 5.23 6.15 0.71
N ARG A 188 6.04 5.17 0.27
CA ARG A 188 5.65 3.75 0.20
C ARG A 188 5.51 3.10 1.57
N THR A 189 6.19 3.62 2.59
CA THR A 189 6.16 3.06 3.96
C THR A 189 5.24 3.78 4.93
N ASN A 190 4.62 4.91 4.56
CA ASN A 190 3.77 5.69 5.46
C ASN A 190 2.30 5.65 4.99
N TYR A 191 1.59 4.60 5.41
CA TYR A 191 0.12 4.58 5.41
C TYR A 191 -0.38 4.66 6.87
N ILE A 192 -0.69 5.86 7.37
CA ILE A 192 -1.69 5.99 8.46
C ILE A 192 -2.31 7.38 8.40
N GLY A 193 -3.60 7.47 8.16
CA GLY A 193 -4.35 8.61 8.66
C GLY A 193 -5.68 8.20 9.24
N ASP A 194 -6.13 9.04 10.18
CA ASP A 194 -7.46 8.96 10.75
C ASP A 194 -8.47 9.17 9.62
N PRO A 195 -9.36 8.18 9.34
CA PRO A 195 -10.34 8.28 8.27
C PRO A 195 -11.37 9.40 8.46
N ARG A 196 -11.36 10.09 9.61
CA ARG A 196 -12.17 11.29 9.87
C ARG A 196 -11.56 12.57 9.26
N LEU A 197 -10.34 12.51 8.73
CA LEU A 197 -9.70 13.64 8.07
C LEU A 197 -10.07 13.67 6.59
N PHE A 198 -10.88 14.66 6.20
CA PHE A 198 -11.36 14.90 4.83
C PHE A 198 -10.27 15.30 3.82
N SER A 199 -9.00 15.37 4.21
CA SER A 199 -7.88 15.76 3.34
C SER A 199 -6.88 14.61 3.23
N GLY A 200 -7.00 13.80 2.18
CA GLY A 200 -6.05 12.75 1.83
C GLY A 200 -5.15 13.17 0.67
N TYR A 201 -3.86 12.86 0.77
CA TYR A 201 -2.93 12.90 -0.34
C TYR A 201 -3.03 11.59 -1.11
N ASN A 202 -3.34 11.65 -2.40
CA ASN A 202 -3.37 10.46 -3.27
C ASN A 202 -2.13 10.49 -4.12
N TYR A 203 -1.31 9.46 -4.03
CA TYR A 203 -0.10 9.36 -4.82
C TYR A 203 -0.23 8.31 -5.90
N THR A 204 0.40 8.59 -7.03
CA THR A 204 0.59 7.62 -8.11
C THR A 204 2.04 7.66 -8.54
N LEU A 205 2.76 6.56 -8.30
CA LEU A 205 4.15 6.39 -8.66
C LEU A 205 4.26 5.49 -9.88
N THR A 206 5.00 5.92 -10.90
CA THR A 206 5.12 5.20 -12.17
C THR A 206 6.58 5.13 -12.62
N VAL A 207 7.01 3.97 -13.11
CA VAL A 207 8.27 3.79 -13.84
C VAL A 207 8.02 2.89 -15.04
N GLY A 208 8.22 3.41 -16.26
CA GLY A 208 7.83 2.70 -17.48
C GLY A 208 6.34 2.32 -17.49
N ASP A 209 6.06 1.02 -17.54
CA ASP A 209 4.74 0.39 -17.54
C ASP A 209 4.24 0.03 -16.12
N LYS A 210 5.09 0.08 -15.09
CA LYS A 210 4.73 -0.24 -13.71
C LYS A 210 4.13 0.97 -13.01
N THR A 211 3.03 0.78 -12.30
CA THR A 211 2.35 1.82 -11.51
C THR A 211 1.99 1.32 -10.13
N LEU A 212 2.28 2.12 -9.11
CA LEU A 212 1.84 1.95 -7.73
C LEU A 212 0.94 3.14 -7.34
N LYS A 213 -0.09 2.87 -6.54
CA LYS A 213 -1.00 3.90 -6.02
C LYS A 213 -1.11 3.73 -4.52
N PHE A 214 -0.97 4.83 -3.79
CA PHE A 214 -1.04 4.84 -2.33
C PHE A 214 -1.79 6.09 -1.87
N GLU A 215 -2.60 5.94 -0.83
CA GLU A 215 -3.35 7.02 -0.21
C GLU A 215 -2.72 7.34 1.14
N ASN A 216 -2.36 8.59 1.38
CA ASN A 216 -1.86 9.05 2.66
C ASN A 216 -2.87 10.02 3.27
N THR A 217 -3.63 9.54 4.25
CA THR A 217 -4.53 10.37 5.06
C THR A 217 -3.81 11.06 6.23
N ASN A 218 -2.49 10.89 6.35
CA ASN A 218 -1.66 11.57 7.33
C ASN A 218 -1.40 13.03 6.91
N THR A 219 -1.41 13.91 7.91
CA THR A 219 -1.06 15.32 7.77
C THR A 219 0.40 15.60 8.16
N LEU A 220 1.25 14.56 8.29
CA LEU A 220 2.62 14.62 8.80
C LEU A 220 3.64 15.25 7.83
N GLY A 221 3.19 15.98 6.82
CA GLY A 221 4.06 16.80 5.98
C GLY A 221 4.95 16.03 5.00
N ILE A 222 4.65 14.75 4.74
CA ILE A 222 5.25 14.02 3.62
C ILE A 222 4.41 14.35 2.39
N ASN A 223 4.91 15.26 1.55
CA ASN A 223 4.25 15.68 0.32
C ASN A 223 5.28 16.20 -0.70
N ILE A 224 4.87 16.41 -1.96
CA ILE A 224 5.81 16.88 -2.99
C ILE A 224 6.39 18.23 -2.60
N SER A 225 5.62 19.14 -1.99
CA SER A 225 6.15 20.43 -1.53
C SER A 225 7.30 20.28 -0.52
N SER A 226 7.22 19.33 0.42
CA SER A 226 8.31 19.08 1.37
C SER A 226 9.50 18.39 0.73
N LEU A 227 9.29 17.58 -0.32
CA LEU A 227 10.37 17.09 -1.17
C LEU A 227 11.08 18.25 -1.88
N MET A 228 10.35 19.14 -2.58
CA MET A 228 10.93 20.27 -3.31
C MET A 228 11.80 21.14 -2.40
N LYS A 229 11.33 21.44 -1.18
CA LYS A 229 12.11 22.16 -0.17
C LYS A 229 13.41 21.44 0.22
N ARG A 230 13.39 20.12 0.37
CA ARG A 230 14.59 19.32 0.67
C ARG A 230 15.58 19.28 -0.50
N LEU A 231 15.07 19.44 -1.72
CA LEU A 231 15.88 19.54 -2.92
C LEU A 231 16.45 20.95 -3.15
N ASP A 232 16.09 21.93 -2.31
CA ASP A 232 16.43 23.34 -2.45
C ASP A 232 15.92 23.93 -3.78
N ILE A 233 14.66 23.58 -4.12
CA ILE A 233 13.95 24.04 -5.31
C ILE A 233 12.69 24.78 -4.85
N ASP A 234 12.64 26.09 -5.09
CA ASP A 234 11.52 26.98 -4.76
C ASP A 234 10.44 27.05 -5.85
#